data_AF-A0A2V7PS82-F1
#
_entry.id   AF-A0A2V7PS82-F1
#
_cell.length_a   1.000
_cell.length_b   1.000
_cell.length_c   1.000
_cell.angle_alpha   90.00
_cell.angle_beta   90.00
_cell.angle_gamma   90.00
#
_symmetry.space_group_name_H-M   'P 1'
#
loop_
_entity.id
_entity.type
_entity.pdbx_description
1 polymer ?
#
loop_
_entity_poly.entity_id
_entity_poly.type
_entity_poly.pdbx_seq_one_letter_code
_entity_poly.pdbx_strand_id
1 'polypeptide(L)'
;MAAVYQSHRQPERALAALRHAARIYDRDPALFIAGADAALTLDNSRLADSMLARAEQLCYRCAGAYRTQALAARARGDSAVADSLLARMP
;
A
#
# COMPACT_ATOMS: atom_id res chain seq x y z
N MET A 1 -0.33 -9.81 9.68
CA MET A 1 -0.32 -10.86 8.63
C MET A 1 -0.17 -10.32 7.20
N ALA A 2 -0.80 -9.21 6.81
CA ALA A 2 -0.64 -8.67 5.45
C ALA A 2 0.81 -8.37 5.03
N ALA A 3 1.62 -7.80 5.93
CA ALA A 3 3.04 -7.59 5.69
C ALA A 3 3.82 -8.90 5.43
N VAL A 4 3.39 -10.01 6.05
CA VAL A 4 3.97 -11.34 5.84
C VAL A 4 3.62 -11.87 4.45
N TYR A 5 2.37 -11.68 3.98
CA TYR A 5 2.01 -12.05 2.61
C TYR A 5 2.75 -11.21 1.57
N GLN A 6 2.96 -9.91 1.81
CA GLN A 6 3.77 -9.07 0.93
C GLN A 6 5.25 -9.49 0.93
N SER A 7 5.83 -9.81 2.10
CA SER A 7 7.23 -10.26 2.18
C SER A 7 7.45 -11.62 1.50
N HIS A 8 6.43 -12.49 1.50
CA HIS A 8 6.47 -13.77 0.78
C HIS A 8 6.03 -13.65 -0.69
N ARG A 9 5.93 -12.44 -1.26
CA ARG A 9 5.52 -12.21 -2.66
C ARG A 9 4.18 -12.87 -3.01
N GLN A 10 3.21 -12.78 -2.12
CA GLN A 10 1.83 -13.23 -2.33
C GLN A 10 0.89 -12.00 -2.37
N PRO A 11 0.99 -11.16 -3.41
CA PRO A 11 0.29 -9.87 -3.45
C PRO A 11 -1.25 -10.03 -3.48
N GLU A 12 -1.78 -11.11 -4.05
CA GLU A 12 -3.22 -11.40 -4.06
C GLU A 12 -3.77 -11.65 -2.64
N ARG A 13 -3.08 -12.50 -1.87
CA ARG A 13 -3.46 -12.79 -0.48
C ARG A 13 -3.25 -11.58 0.41
N ALA A 14 -2.18 -10.81 0.18
CA ALA A 14 -1.95 -9.54 0.86
C ALA A 14 -3.10 -8.56 0.59
N LEU A 15 -3.49 -8.36 -0.67
CA LEU A 15 -4.57 -7.48 -1.06
C LEU A 15 -5.91 -7.91 -0.45
N ALA A 16 -6.22 -9.21 -0.47
CA ALA A 16 -7.43 -9.74 0.16
C ALA A 16 -7.46 -9.47 1.67
N ALA A 17 -6.35 -9.73 2.36
CA ALA A 17 -6.22 -9.47 3.80
C ALA A 17 -6.33 -7.97 4.12
N LEU A 18 -5.70 -7.11 3.32
CA LEU A 18 -5.73 -5.65 3.49
C LEU A 18 -7.11 -5.07 3.22
N ARG A 19 -7.81 -5.55 2.18
CA ARG A 19 -9.20 -5.18 1.94
C ARG A 19 -10.11 -5.61 3.07
N HIS A 20 -9.87 -6.79 3.66
CA HIS A 20 -10.63 -7.20 4.83
C HIS A 20 -10.33 -6.31 6.04
N ALA A 21 -9.05 -6.03 6.32
CA ALA A 21 -8.64 -5.18 7.43
C ALA A 21 -9.19 -3.75 7.28
N ALA A 22 -9.13 -3.16 6.08
CA ALA A 22 -9.64 -1.83 5.78
C ALA A 22 -11.16 -1.69 5.94
N ARG A 23 -11.92 -2.79 5.92
CA ARG A 23 -13.36 -2.78 6.27
C ARG A 23 -13.61 -2.70 7.77
N ILE A 24 -12.66 -3.17 8.59
CA ILE A 24 -12.75 -3.16 10.05
C ILE A 24 -12.14 -1.87 10.60
N TYR A 25 -11.00 -1.46 10.03
CA TYR A 25 -10.21 -0.29 10.41
C TYR A 25 -10.23 0.74 9.26
N ASP A 26 -11.41 1.30 8.98
CA ASP A 26 -11.68 2.17 7.83
C ASP A 26 -11.07 3.58 7.92
N ARG A 27 -10.41 3.88 9.04
CA ARG A 27 -9.73 5.13 9.34
C ARG A 27 -8.20 5.02 9.46
N ASP A 28 -7.63 3.83 9.25
CA ASP A 28 -6.18 3.66 9.27
C ASP A 28 -5.59 3.87 7.86
N PRO A 29 -4.91 5.01 7.59
CA PRO A 29 -4.32 5.30 6.28
C PRO A 29 -3.22 4.31 5.89
N ALA A 30 -2.54 3.68 6.85
CA ALA A 30 -1.46 2.74 6.55
C ALA A 30 -1.98 1.48 5.86
N LEU A 31 -3.20 1.03 6.19
CA LEU A 31 -3.83 -0.12 5.52
C LEU A 31 -4.15 0.18 4.06
N PHE A 32 -4.55 1.41 3.75
CA PHE A 32 -4.83 1.83 2.38
C PHE A 32 -3.54 1.98 1.57
N ILE A 33 -2.46 2.53 2.15
CA ILE A 33 -1.14 2.63 1.51
C ILE A 33 -0.56 1.23 1.24
N ALA A 34 -0.62 0.32 2.22
CA ALA A 34 -0.19 -1.06 2.02
C ALA A 34 -1.07 -1.81 1.01
N GLY A 35 -2.37 -1.51 0.95
CA GLY A 35 -3.27 -2.06 -0.06
C GLY A 35 -2.91 -1.58 -1.47
N ALA A 36 -2.58 -0.31 -1.61
CA ALA A 36 -2.15 0.27 -2.88
C ALA A 36 -0.85 -0.35 -3.37
N ASP A 37 0.10 -0.57 -2.46
CA ASP A 37 1.33 -1.29 -2.74
C ASP A 37 1.06 -2.70 -3.31
N ALA A 38 0.20 -3.49 -2.66
CA ALA A 38 -0.19 -4.80 -3.17
C ALA A 38 -0.93 -4.73 -4.52
N ALA A 39 -1.75 -3.70 -4.74
CA ALA A 39 -2.45 -3.48 -6.00
C ALA A 39 -1.49 -3.10 -7.14
N LEU A 40 -0.45 -2.30 -6.87
CA LEU A 40 0.59 -1.96 -7.84
C LEU A 40 1.44 -3.18 -8.20
N THR A 41 1.79 -4.05 -7.24
CA THR A 41 2.47 -5.32 -7.55
C THR A 41 1.62 -6.26 -8.43
N LEU A 42 0.29 -6.07 -8.47
CA LEU A 42 -0.64 -6.79 -9.36
C LEU A 42 -0.96 -6.03 -10.66
N ASP A 43 -0.20 -4.99 -10.99
CA ASP A 43 -0.43 -4.09 -12.14
C ASP A 43 -1.84 -3.45 -12.17
N ASN A 44 -2.51 -3.36 -11.01
CA ASN A 44 -3.82 -2.75 -10.87
C ASN A 44 -3.72 -1.31 -10.36
N SER A 45 -3.19 -0.44 -11.22
CA SER A 45 -2.98 0.99 -10.94
C SER A 45 -4.26 1.70 -10.50
N ARG A 46 -5.40 1.43 -11.15
CA ARG A 46 -6.69 2.05 -10.80
C ARG A 46 -7.13 1.75 -9.37
N LEU A 47 -6.92 0.52 -8.90
CA LEU A 47 -7.23 0.16 -7.52
C LEU A 47 -6.27 0.83 -6.55
N ALA A 48 -4.98 0.85 -6.88
CA ALA A 48 -3.98 1.55 -6.08
C ALA A 48 -4.34 3.04 -5.93
N ASP A 49 -4.73 3.70 -7.01
CA ASP A 49 -5.14 5.11 -7.00
C ASP A 49 -6.31 5.36 -6.07
N SER A 50 -7.31 4.48 -6.12
CA SER A 50 -8.50 4.59 -5.27
C SER A 50 -8.14 4.42 -3.79
N MET A 51 -7.21 3.53 -3.48
CA MET A 51 -6.73 3.32 -2.11
C MET A 51 -5.90 4.50 -1.62
N LEU A 52 -4.99 5.04 -2.44
CA LEU A 52 -4.16 6.18 -2.06
C LEU A 52 -5.00 7.46 -1.88
N ALA A 53 -5.99 7.70 -2.74
CA ALA A 53 -6.93 8.80 -2.56
C ALA A 53 -7.70 8.70 -1.23
N ARG A 54 -8.07 7.48 -0.81
CA ARG A 54 -8.68 7.26 0.51
C ARG A 54 -7.69 7.52 1.65
N ALA A 55 -6.42 7.12 1.50
CA ALA A 55 -5.39 7.39 2.49
C ALA A 55 -5.16 8.91 2.67
N GLU A 56 -5.12 9.66 1.57
CA GLU A 56 -4.95 11.12 1.55
C GLU A 56 -6.11 11.86 2.22
N GLN A 57 -7.34 11.35 2.09
CA GLN A 57 -8.50 11.90 2.82
C GLN A 57 -8.41 11.70 4.34
N LEU A 58 -7.75 10.62 4.78
CA LEU A 58 -7.68 10.23 6.20
C LEU A 58 -6.49 10.85 6.92
N CYS A 59 -5.44 11.24 6.20
CA CYS A 59 -4.25 11.78 6.83
C CYS A 59 -3.59 12.84 5.96
N TYR A 60 -3.52 14.04 6.52
CA TYR A 60 -2.79 15.16 5.94
C TYR A 60 -1.29 14.96 6.24
N ARG A 61 -0.48 14.68 5.20
CA ARG A 61 0.99 14.47 5.25
C ARG A 61 1.47 13.15 5.88
N CYS A 62 1.02 12.01 5.35
CA CYS A 62 1.48 10.68 5.76
C CYS A 62 2.86 10.29 5.19
N ALA A 63 3.78 11.24 5.02
CA ALA A 63 5.08 11.02 4.37
C ALA A 63 5.87 9.84 4.99
N GLY A 64 5.77 9.65 6.31
CA GLY A 64 6.37 8.52 7.01
C GLY A 64 5.83 7.16 6.54
N ALA A 65 4.51 7.02 6.43
CA ALA A 65 3.88 5.77 6.00
C ALA A 65 4.21 5.41 4.56
N TYR A 66 4.20 6.40 3.65
CA TYR A 66 4.65 6.21 2.27
C TYR A 66 6.11 5.75 2.19
N ARG A 67 7.00 6.40 2.96
CA ARG A 67 8.43 6.04 2.98
C ARG A 67 8.66 4.64 3.52
N THR A 68 7.99 4.27 4.62
CA THR A 68 8.08 2.92 5.19
C THR A 68 7.60 1.87 4.20
N GLN A 69 6.48 2.12 3.51
CA GLN A 69 5.95 1.17 2.53
C GLN A 69 6.86 1.07 1.30
N ALA A 70 7.40 2.19 0.80
CA ALA A 70 8.35 2.19 -0.30
C ALA A 70 9.64 1.43 0.06
N LEU A 71 10.13 1.55 1.29
CA LEU A 71 11.27 0.75 1.78
C LEU A 71 10.93 -0.74 1.80
N ALA A 72 9.73 -1.12 2.26
CA ALA A 72 9.28 -2.50 2.22
C ALA A 72 9.19 -3.05 0.78
N ALA A 73 8.74 -2.22 -0.16
CA ALA A 73 8.70 -2.55 -1.59
C ALA A 73 10.09 -2.78 -2.18
N ARG A 74 11.05 -1.89 -1.88
CA ARG A 74 12.45 -2.08 -2.29
C ARG A 74 13.05 -3.34 -1.67
N ALA A 75 12.80 -3.60 -0.39
CA ALA A 75 13.35 -4.76 0.31
C ALA A 75 12.92 -6.10 -0.31
N ARG A 76 11.75 -6.17 -0.94
CA ARG A 76 11.28 -7.36 -1.66
C ARG A 76 11.59 -7.36 -3.17
N GLY A 77 12.24 -6.32 -3.68
CA GLY A 77 12.70 -6.19 -5.08
C GLY A 77 11.78 -5.38 -5.99
N ASP A 78 10.71 -4.77 -5.49
CA ASP A 78 9.70 -4.04 -6.26
C ASP A 78 10.06 -2.54 -6.35
N SER A 79 11.19 -2.21 -6.98
CA SER A 79 11.66 -0.82 -7.08
C SER A 79 10.66 0.11 -7.79
N ALA A 80 9.99 -0.38 -8.82
CA ALA A 80 8.98 0.41 -9.55
C ALA A 80 7.77 0.78 -8.67
N VAL A 81 7.33 -0.14 -7.81
CA VAL A 81 6.24 0.12 -6.87
C VAL A 81 6.68 1.12 -5.80
N ALA A 82 7.91 0.96 -5.28
CA ALA A 82 8.48 1.90 -4.34
C ALA A 82 8.54 3.33 -4.91
N ASP A 83 9.01 3.48 -6.14
CA ASP A 83 9.12 4.79 -6.79
C ASP A 83 7.74 5.39 -7.05
N SER A 84 6.75 4.56 -7.41
CA SER A 84 5.35 4.99 -7.56
C SER A 84 4.75 5.51 -6.25
N LEU A 85 5.06 4.88 -5.12
CA LEU A 85 4.62 5.34 -3.79
C LEU A 85 5.31 6.64 -3.38
N LEU A 86 6.62 6.76 -3.62
CA LEU A 86 7.38 7.97 -3.30
C LEU A 86 6.95 9.17 -4.15
N ALA A 87 6.56 8.95 -5.41
CA ALA A 87 6.04 10.00 -6.29
C ALA A 87 4.72 10.63 -5.80
N ARG A 88 4.01 9.99 -4.87
CA ARG A 88 2.77 10.50 -4.25
C ARG A 88 2.97 11.16 -2.90
N MET A 89 4.20 11.23 -2.41
CA MET A 89 4.47 11.97 -1.19
C MET A 89 4.23 13.47 -1.44
N PRO A 90 3.44 14.15 -0.57
CA PRO A 90 3.26 15.59 -0.65
C PRO A 90 4.51 16.36 -0.23
#